data_AF-A0A1L1Z8Q8-F1
#
_entry.id   AF-A0A1L1Z8Q8-F1
#
_cell.length_a   1.000
_cell.length_b   1.000
_cell.length_c   1.000
_cell.angle_alpha   90.00
_cell.angle_beta   90.00
_cell.angle_gamma   90.00
#
_symmetry.space_group_name_H-M   'P 1'
#
loop_
_entity.id
_entity.type
_entity.pdbx_description
1 polymer ?
#
loop_
_entity_poly.entity_id
_entity_poly.type
_entity_poly.pdbx_seq_one_letter_code
_entity_poly.pdbx_strand_id
1 'polypeptide(L)'
;DSLVRRLFDEQLGTQTLTPIASLKNRVKKWKQISGKQLSVYIGDICDFEFLEDAFKSFEPHAVVHYGEQRSAPYSMMDRGRAVFTQHN
;
A
#
# COMPACT_ATOMS: atom_id res chain seq x y z
N ASP A 1 -0.12 0.26 -3.27
CA ASP A 1 0.32 0.65 -1.92
C ASP A 1 -0.50 -0.18 -0.94
N SER A 2 0.13 -1.14 -0.27
CA SER A 2 -0.49 -2.03 0.71
C SER A 2 -0.80 -1.34 2.05
N LEU A 3 -0.56 -0.02 2.14
CA LEU A 3 -0.67 0.78 3.37
C LEU A 3 0.30 0.34 4.48
N VAL A 4 1.15 -0.64 4.22
CA VAL A 4 2.03 -1.29 5.20
C VAL A 4 2.96 -0.31 5.89
N ARG A 5 3.40 0.75 5.19
CA ARG A 5 4.24 1.78 5.81
C ARG A 5 3.52 2.51 6.94
N ARG A 6 2.22 2.77 6.81
CA ARG A 6 1.43 3.45 7.85
C ARG A 6 1.26 2.54 9.06
N LEU A 7 1.03 1.25 8.81
CA LEU A 7 1.01 0.23 9.86
C LEU A 7 2.34 0.19 10.62
N PHE A 8 3.47 0.26 9.92
CA PHE A 8 4.79 0.31 10.57
C PHE A 8 5.00 1.57 11.37
N ASP A 9 4.56 2.73 10.85
CA ASP A 9 4.66 3.99 11.57
C ASP A 9 3.88 3.91 12.90
N GLU A 10 2.66 3.35 12.88
CA GLU A 10 1.86 3.08 14.07
C GLU A 10 2.54 2.10 15.04
N GLN A 11 3.06 0.96 14.54
CA GLN A 11 3.76 -0.04 15.35
C GLN A 11 5.00 0.52 16.05
N LEU A 12 5.72 1.45 15.40
CA LEU A 12 6.95 2.03 15.91
C LEU A 12 6.72 3.33 16.69
N GLY A 13 5.46 3.80 16.81
CA GLY A 13 5.14 5.08 17.44
C GLY A 13 5.74 6.28 16.71
N THR A 14 5.96 6.16 15.40
CA THR A 14 6.51 7.21 14.54
C THR A 14 5.44 7.82 13.66
N GLN A 15 5.75 8.97 13.06
CA GLN A 15 4.85 9.62 12.12
C GLN A 15 5.65 10.31 11.00
N THR A 16 4.99 10.47 9.86
CA THR A 16 5.50 11.32 8.77
C THR A 16 5.65 12.76 9.25
N LEU A 17 6.72 13.44 8.82
CA LEU A 17 6.95 14.86 9.12
C LEU A 17 5.85 15.75 8.52
N THR A 18 5.48 15.46 7.27
CA THR A 18 4.38 16.16 6.60
C THR A 18 3.07 15.43 6.89
N PRO A 19 2.02 16.12 7.36
CA PRO A 19 0.71 15.49 7.53
C PRO A 19 0.18 14.96 6.19
N ILE A 20 -0.16 13.67 6.14
CA ILE A 20 -0.69 13.02 4.94
C ILE A 20 -2.16 12.68 5.17
N ALA A 21 -3.03 13.13 4.27
CA ALA A 21 -4.44 12.77 4.30
C ALA A 21 -4.65 11.26 4.01
N SER A 22 -5.74 10.70 4.53
CA SER A 22 -6.13 9.32 4.24
C SER A 22 -6.30 9.07 2.74
N LEU A 23 -6.12 7.81 2.30
CA LEU A 23 -6.29 7.41 0.90
C LEU A 23 -7.67 7.83 0.36
N LYS A 24 -8.73 7.59 1.13
CA LYS A 24 -10.11 8.00 0.80
C LYS A 24 -10.23 9.50 0.53
N ASN A 25 -9.62 10.33 1.39
CA ASN A 25 -9.66 11.79 1.22
C ASN A 25 -8.85 12.24 0.00
N ARG A 26 -7.68 11.62 -0.25
CA ARG A 26 -6.85 11.92 -1.43
C ARG A 26 -7.58 11.59 -2.73
N VAL A 27 -8.22 10.43 -2.83
CA VAL A 27 -8.98 10.00 -4.01
C VAL A 27 -10.20 10.90 -4.23
N LYS A 28 -10.93 11.24 -3.16
CA LYS A 28 -12.06 12.19 -3.23
C LYS A 28 -11.59 13.55 -3.75
N LYS A 29 -10.49 14.08 -3.21
CA LYS A 29 -9.93 15.38 -3.62
C LYS A 29 -9.44 15.37 -5.06
N TRP A 30 -8.81 14.28 -5.51
CA TRP A 30 -8.40 14.10 -6.90
C TRP A 30 -9.60 14.14 -7.86
N LYS A 31 -10.68 13.43 -7.54
CA LYS A 31 -11.92 13.48 -8.34
C LYS A 31 -12.50 14.89 -8.39
N GLN A 32 -12.52 15.61 -7.26
CA GLN A 32 -13.03 16.98 -7.19
C GLN A 32 -12.27 17.94 -8.10
N ILE A 33 -10.94 17.81 -8.19
CA ILE A 33 -10.09 18.74 -8.95
C ILE A 33 -10.03 18.34 -10.43
N SER A 34 -9.86 17.05 -10.73
CA SER A 34 -9.59 16.57 -12.08
C SER A 34 -10.84 16.09 -12.84
N GLY A 35 -11.94 15.81 -12.14
CA GLY A 35 -13.10 15.09 -12.67
C GLY A 35 -12.88 13.60 -12.91
N LYS A 36 -11.64 13.10 -12.78
CA LYS A 36 -11.28 11.70 -13.08
C LYS A 36 -11.48 10.80 -11.87
N GLN A 37 -12.04 9.61 -12.11
CA GLN A 37 -12.21 8.57 -11.10
C GLN A 37 -10.95 7.70 -11.02
N LEU A 38 -10.49 7.39 -9.81
CA LEU A 38 -9.50 6.34 -9.57
C LEU A 38 -10.21 5.15 -8.92
N SER A 39 -10.02 3.96 -9.48
CA SER A 39 -10.41 2.70 -8.84
C SER A 39 -9.42 2.37 -7.72
N VAL A 40 -9.94 1.93 -6.58
CA VAL A 40 -9.14 1.63 -5.39
C VAL A 40 -9.52 0.26 -4.88
N TYR A 41 -8.52 -0.60 -4.75
CA TYR A 41 -8.64 -1.94 -4.18
C TYR A 41 -7.73 -1.99 -2.96
N ILE A 42 -8.25 -2.34 -1.79
CA ILE A 42 -7.50 -2.42 -0.53
C ILE A 42 -7.45 -3.89 -0.11
N GLY A 43 -6.27 -4.48 -0.16
CA GLY A 43 -6.01 -5.86 0.19
C GLY A 43 -4.52 -6.18 0.05
N ASP A 44 -4.15 -7.40 0.43
CA ASP A 44 -2.79 -7.92 0.28
C ASP A 44 -2.65 -8.60 -1.08
N ILE A 45 -1.61 -8.29 -1.83
CA ILE A 45 -1.35 -8.93 -3.13
C ILE A 45 -0.81 -10.36 -2.98
N CYS A 46 -0.37 -10.74 -1.78
CA CYS A 46 -0.04 -12.13 -1.44
C CYS A 46 -1.29 -13.00 -1.30
N ASP A 47 -2.46 -12.40 -1.10
CA ASP A 47 -3.75 -13.08 -1.25
C ASP A 47 -4.11 -13.12 -2.74
N PHE A 48 -3.91 -14.29 -3.34
CA PHE A 48 -4.11 -14.46 -4.77
C PHE A 48 -5.58 -14.30 -5.18
N GLU A 49 -6.55 -14.69 -4.33
CA GLU A 49 -7.98 -14.52 -4.64
C GLU A 49 -8.32 -13.03 -4.74
N PHE A 50 -7.85 -12.22 -3.78
CA PHE A 50 -8.00 -10.77 -3.84
C PHE A 50 -7.32 -10.16 -5.07
N LEU A 51 -6.07 -10.55 -5.35
CA LEU A 51 -5.32 -10.02 -6.48
C LEU A 51 -6.00 -10.37 -7.81
N GLU A 52 -6.43 -11.62 -7.96
CA GLU A 52 -7.12 -12.11 -9.15
C GLU A 52 -8.42 -11.34 -9.40
N ASP A 53 -9.24 -11.16 -8.37
CA ASP A 53 -10.49 -10.41 -8.46
C ASP A 53 -10.25 -8.94 -8.83
N ALA A 54 -9.24 -8.30 -8.23
CA ALA A 54 -8.85 -6.93 -8.57
C ALA A 54 -8.35 -6.83 -10.02
N PHE A 55 -7.57 -7.81 -10.48
CA PHE A 55 -7.02 -7.83 -11.84
C PHE A 55 -8.12 -8.01 -12.89
N LYS A 56 -9.04 -8.96 -12.68
CA LYS A 56 -10.20 -9.20 -13.57
C LYS A 56 -11.16 -8.01 -13.58
N SER A 57 -11.34 -7.35 -12.44
CA SER A 57 -12.22 -6.18 -12.33
C SER A 57 -11.67 -4.93 -13.02
N PHE A 58 -10.33 -4.77 -13.06
CA PHE A 58 -9.69 -3.57 -13.58
C PHE A 58 -9.12 -3.73 -15.00
N GLU A 59 -8.76 -4.95 -15.41
CA GLU A 59 -8.18 -5.30 -16.72
C GLU A 59 -6.99 -4.40 -17.12
N PRO A 60 -5.89 -4.37 -16.34
CA PRO A 60 -4.78 -3.47 -16.61
C PRO A 60 -3.99 -3.85 -17.87
N HIS A 61 -3.68 -2.87 -18.71
CA HIS A 61 -2.72 -3.01 -19.81
C HIS A 61 -1.25 -2.92 -19.36
N ALA A 62 -1.00 -2.34 -18.18
CA ALA A 62 0.32 -2.19 -17.58
C ALA A 62 0.22 -2.22 -16.05
N VAL A 63 1.25 -2.74 -15.39
CA VAL A 63 1.33 -2.83 -13.94
C VAL A 63 2.56 -2.07 -13.44
N VAL A 64 2.36 -1.25 -12.41
CA VAL A 64 3.44 -0.59 -11.68
C VAL A 64 3.41 -1.09 -10.23
N HIS A 65 4.45 -1.84 -9.83
CA HIS A 65 4.49 -2.52 -8.55
C HIS A 65 5.39 -1.78 -7.54
N TYR A 66 4.77 -1.03 -6.63
CA TYR A 66 5.43 -0.37 -5.48
C TYR A 66 5.01 -1.02 -4.15
N GLY A 67 4.63 -2.29 -4.19
CA GLY A 67 3.82 -2.94 -3.14
C GLY A 67 4.61 -3.63 -2.04
N GLU A 68 5.94 -3.49 -2.03
CA GLU A 68 6.85 -4.28 -1.20
C GLU A 68 7.38 -3.51 0.02
N GLN A 69 7.89 -4.27 0.99
CA GLN A 69 8.65 -3.76 2.12
C GLN A 69 10.01 -3.18 1.66
N ARG A 70 10.14 -1.84 1.57
CA ARG A 70 11.32 -1.15 1.00
C ARG A 70 12.45 -0.75 1.98
N SER A 71 12.27 -0.93 3.28
CA SER A 71 13.13 -0.38 4.35
C SER A 71 14.09 -1.43 4.89
N ALA A 72 15.37 -1.31 4.53
CA ALA A 72 16.44 -2.15 5.08
C ALA A 72 16.56 -2.04 6.61
N PRO A 73 16.48 -0.85 7.25
CA PRO A 73 16.49 -0.78 8.72
C PRO A 73 15.30 -1.51 9.36
N TYR A 74 14.14 -1.52 8.70
CA TYR A 74 12.97 -2.25 9.21
C TYR A 74 13.21 -3.76 9.11
N SER A 75 13.75 -4.24 7.99
CA SER A 75 13.98 -5.68 7.77
C SER A 75 15.03 -6.27 8.71
N MET A 76 15.96 -5.46 9.20
CA MET A 76 17.06 -5.92 10.06
C MET A 76 16.84 -5.69 11.56
N MET A 77 15.65 -5.19 11.94
CA MET A 77 15.36 -4.82 13.33
C MET A 77 15.24 -6.04 14.26
N ASP A 78 14.61 -7.11 13.79
CA ASP A 78 14.48 -8.39 14.49
C ASP A 78 14.11 -9.52 13.53
N ARG A 79 14.11 -10.76 14.04
CA ARG A 79 13.77 -11.96 13.27
C ARG A 79 12.37 -11.88 12.63
N GLY A 80 11.38 -11.34 13.34
CA GLY A 80 10.00 -11.28 12.83
C GLY A 80 9.88 -10.38 11.61
N ARG A 81 10.52 -9.21 11.64
CA ARG A 81 10.55 -8.25 10.53
C ARG A 81 11.42 -8.71 9.36
N ALA A 82 12.49 -9.45 9.64
CA ALA A 82 13.28 -10.11 8.60
C ALA A 82 12.44 -11.14 7.83
N VAL A 83 11.71 -12.01 8.54
CA VAL A 83 10.81 -13.01 7.93
C VAL A 83 9.68 -12.33 7.15
N PHE A 84 9.05 -11.31 7.74
CA PHE A 84 8.01 -10.53 7.06
C PHE A 84 8.50 -9.95 5.72
N THR A 85 9.71 -9.39 5.69
CA THR A 85 10.29 -8.78 4.48
C THR A 85 10.55 -9.81 3.37
N GLN A 86 10.82 -11.07 3.70
CA GLN A 86 11.10 -12.12 2.71
C GLN A 86 9.81 -12.80 2.19
N HIS A 87 8.73 -12.74 2.94
CA HIS A 87 7.44 -13.32 2.55
C HIS A 87 6.49 -12.34 1.86
N ASN A 88 6.70 -11.04 2.05
CA ASN A 88 5.88 -9.97 1.48
C ASN A 88 6.28 -9.60 0.05
#